data_AF-A0A349PHH1-F1
#
_entry.id   AF-A0A349PHH1-F1
#
_cell.length_a   1.000
_cell.length_b   1.000
_cell.length_c   1.000
_cell.angle_alpha   90.00
_cell.angle_beta   90.00
_cell.angle_gamma   90.00
#
_symmetry.space_group_name_H-M   'P 1'
#
loop_
_entity.id
_entity.type
_entity.pdbx_description
1 polymer ?
#
loop_
_entity_poly.entity_id
_entity_poly.type
_entity_poly.pdbx_seq_one_letter_code
_entity_poly.pdbx_strand_id
1 'polypeptide(L)'
;MAQEIISKFNEKPKTKIAWRAMYLGVATLLIPQFLGIFAAVIRPMIDKASVNNENIGRTLGFSFGIFAFVLSVSALVTGILAFRKGERSWVMWLGFIPAILIGAFWIFMIVGEFVFPH
;
A
#
# COMPACT_ATOMS: atom_id res chain seq x y z
N MET A 1 12.98 -21.71 19.22
CA MET A 1 12.57 -20.90 20.39
C MET A 1 11.10 -20.59 20.23
N ALA A 2 10.24 -21.08 21.13
CA ALA A 2 8.81 -20.76 21.11
C ALA A 2 8.66 -19.25 21.38
N GLN A 3 8.06 -18.52 20.45
CA GLN A 3 7.79 -17.08 20.64
C GLN A 3 6.69 -16.90 21.69
N GLU A 4 6.95 -16.11 22.71
CA GLU A 4 5.92 -15.68 23.67
C GLU A 4 4.86 -14.86 22.93
N ILE A 5 3.60 -15.27 23.07
CA ILE A 5 2.46 -14.60 22.45
C ILE A 5 2.13 -13.37 23.30
N ILE A 6 2.45 -12.17 22.80
CA ILE A 6 2.21 -10.89 23.49
C ILE A 6 0.73 -10.51 23.51
N SER A 7 0.04 -10.77 22.39
CA SER A 7 -1.38 -10.44 22.22
C SER A 7 -2.10 -11.58 21.50
N LYS A 8 -3.32 -11.85 21.96
CA LYS A 8 -4.26 -12.75 21.28
C LYS A 8 -5.09 -11.97 20.25
N PHE A 9 -5.76 -12.71 19.37
CA PHE A 9 -6.58 -12.15 18.29
C PHE A 9 -7.64 -11.15 18.77
N ASN A 10 -8.31 -11.47 19.88
CA ASN A 10 -9.39 -10.64 20.42
C ASN A 10 -8.90 -9.42 21.24
N GLU A 11 -7.58 -9.25 21.37
CA GLU A 11 -6.98 -8.15 22.14
C GLU A 11 -6.55 -7.01 21.20
N LYS A 12 -6.53 -5.78 21.74
CA LYS A 12 -5.94 -4.63 21.04
C LYS A 12 -4.41 -4.78 20.97
N PRO A 13 -3.76 -4.23 19.93
CA PRO A 13 -2.31 -4.24 19.81
C PRO A 13 -1.66 -3.52 21.00
N LYS A 14 -0.72 -4.19 21.67
CA LYS A 14 -0.02 -3.66 22.85
C LYS A 14 1.27 -2.92 22.46
N THR A 15 1.84 -3.24 21.31
CA THR A 15 3.06 -2.61 20.80
C THR A 15 2.77 -1.46 19.84
N LYS A 16 3.62 -0.43 19.90
CA LYS A 16 3.62 0.71 18.95
C LYS A 16 3.87 0.27 17.50
N ILE A 17 4.52 -0.86 17.28
CA ILE A 17 4.83 -1.39 15.94
C ILE A 17 3.57 -1.94 15.28
N ALA A 18 2.73 -2.66 16.01
CA ALA A 18 1.45 -3.15 15.49
C ALA A 18 0.51 -1.98 15.13
N TRP A 19 0.51 -0.90 15.91
CA TRP A 19 -0.20 0.34 15.55
C TRP A 19 0.36 0.99 14.29
N ARG A 20 1.69 1.08 14.15
CA ARG A 20 2.31 1.60 12.91
C ARG A 20 1.95 0.75 11.69
N ALA A 21 1.96 -0.58 11.82
CA ALA A 21 1.56 -1.49 10.76
C ALA A 21 0.08 -1.28 10.37
N MET A 22 -0.80 -1.06 11.36
CA MET A 22 -2.19 -0.70 11.12
C MET A 22 -2.31 0.63 10.34
N TYR A 23 -1.68 1.71 10.81
CA TYR A 23 -1.76 3.00 10.14
C TYR A 23 -1.20 2.95 8.71
N LEU A 24 -0.08 2.26 8.50
CA LEU A 24 0.51 2.07 7.18
C LEU A 24 -0.41 1.24 6.27
N GLY A 25 -0.97 0.14 6.78
CA GLY A 25 -1.91 -0.67 6.02
C GLY A 25 -3.20 0.06 5.67
N VAL A 26 -3.79 0.82 6.60
CA VAL A 26 -4.96 1.66 6.31
C VAL A 26 -4.59 2.79 5.33
N ALA A 27 -3.40 3.38 5.44
CA ALA A 27 -2.95 4.36 4.47
C ALA A 27 -2.84 3.76 3.06
N THR A 28 -2.43 2.49 2.91
CA THR A 28 -2.45 1.83 1.59
C THR A 28 -3.85 1.76 1.00
N LEU A 29 -4.90 1.54 1.82
CA LEU A 29 -6.29 1.51 1.36
C LEU A 29 -6.80 2.83 0.81
N LEU A 30 -6.13 3.96 1.03
CA LEU A 30 -6.53 5.26 0.50
C LEU A 30 -5.90 5.53 -0.87
N ILE A 31 -4.79 4.87 -1.19
CA ILE A 31 -4.00 5.16 -2.38
C ILE A 31 -4.76 4.87 -3.68
N PRO A 32 -5.49 3.75 -3.83
CA PRO A 32 -6.29 3.48 -5.03
C PRO A 32 -7.35 4.54 -5.30
N GLN A 33 -7.95 5.12 -4.26
CA GLN A 33 -9.00 6.13 -4.33
C GLN A 33 -8.42 7.46 -4.75
N PHE A 34 -7.27 7.84 -4.18
CA PHE A 34 -6.50 9.00 -4.65
C PHE A 34 -6.06 8.84 -6.10
N LEU A 35 -5.57 7.67 -6.50
CA LEU A 35 -5.20 7.37 -7.88
C LEU A 35 -6.41 7.39 -8.82
N GLY A 36 -7.56 6.88 -8.39
CA GLY A 36 -8.81 6.93 -9.16
C GLY A 36 -9.28 8.36 -9.39
N ILE A 37 -9.29 9.20 -8.36
CA ILE A 37 -9.61 10.64 -8.48
C ILE A 37 -8.59 11.34 -9.38
N PHE A 38 -7.31 11.03 -9.21
CA PHE A 38 -6.25 11.59 -10.05
C PHE A 38 -6.45 11.22 -11.52
N ALA A 39 -6.72 9.95 -11.82
CA ALA A 39 -6.93 9.46 -13.17
C ALA A 39 -8.21 10.01 -13.82
N ALA A 40 -9.29 10.17 -13.04
CA ALA A 40 -10.60 10.59 -13.55
C ALA A 40 -10.78 12.11 -13.66
N VAL A 41 -10.15 12.89 -12.77
CA VAL A 41 -10.37 14.34 -12.67
C VAL A 41 -9.11 15.13 -12.99
N ILE A 42 -8.00 14.81 -12.33
CA ILE A 42 -6.78 15.62 -12.41
C ILE A 42 -6.08 15.42 -13.76
N ARG A 43 -5.93 14.17 -14.20
CA ARG A 43 -5.27 13.84 -15.48
C ARG A 43 -5.98 14.49 -16.69
N PRO A 44 -7.32 14.40 -16.86
CA PRO A 44 -8.00 15.10 -17.95
C PRO A 44 -7.89 16.63 -17.87
N MET A 45 -7.79 17.22 -16.68
CA MET A 45 -7.56 18.66 -16.51
C MET A 45 -6.13 19.05 -16.93
N ILE A 46 -5.13 18.23 -16.58
CA ILE A 46 -3.74 18.44 -16.99
C ILE A 46 -3.58 18.24 -18.49
N ASP A 47 -4.19 17.20 -19.07
CA ASP A 47 -4.10 16.91 -20.51
C ASP A 47 -4.77 18.03 -21.33
N LYS A 48 -5.87 18.62 -20.84
CA LYS A 48 -6.50 19.80 -21.46
C LYS A 48 -5.67 21.09 -21.32
N ALA A 49 -4.95 21.24 -20.21
CA ALA A 49 -4.13 22.43 -19.95
C ALA A 49 -2.73 22.36 -20.62
N SER A 50 -2.20 21.16 -20.82
CA SER A 50 -0.89 20.91 -21.40
C SER A 50 -1.01 20.41 -22.84
N VAL A 51 -1.25 21.35 -23.76
CA VAL A 51 -1.44 21.09 -25.21
C VAL A 51 -0.24 20.36 -25.87
N ASN A 52 0.90 20.17 -25.19
CA ASN A 52 2.12 19.61 -25.78
C ASN A 52 2.91 18.62 -24.92
N ASN A 53 2.41 18.10 -23.79
CA ASN A 53 3.25 17.23 -22.94
C ASN A 53 2.48 16.14 -22.16
N GLU A 54 1.99 15.12 -22.88
CA GLU A 54 1.38 13.90 -22.34
C GLU A 54 2.27 13.16 -21.30
N ASN A 55 3.58 13.44 -21.30
CA ASN A 55 4.53 12.86 -20.37
C ASN A 55 4.29 13.28 -18.92
N ILE A 56 3.68 14.45 -18.66
CA ILE A 56 3.47 14.95 -17.29
C ILE A 56 2.47 14.07 -16.55
N GLY A 57 1.32 13.78 -17.18
CA GLY A 57 0.30 12.91 -16.60
C GLY A 57 0.80 11.49 -16.36
N ARG A 58 1.57 10.93 -17.30
CA ARG A 58 2.17 9.58 -17.18
C ARG A 58 3.22 9.52 -16.05
N THR A 59 4.09 10.53 -15.95
CA THR A 59 5.13 10.61 -14.92
C THR A 59 4.55 10.76 -13.51
N LEU A 60 3.52 11.60 -13.34
CA LEU A 60 2.84 11.77 -12.06
C LEU A 60 2.12 10.48 -11.63
N GLY A 61 1.37 9.84 -12.54
CA GLY A 61 0.71 8.57 -12.26
C GLY A 61 1.69 7.47 -11.85
N PHE A 62 2.83 7.37 -12.55
CA PHE A 62 3.89 6.42 -12.22
C PHE A 62 4.54 6.72 -10.86
N SER A 63 4.78 8.00 -10.55
CA SER A 63 5.34 8.42 -9.26
C SER A 63 4.42 8.06 -8.09
N PHE A 64 3.11 8.27 -8.23
CA PHE A 64 2.14 7.83 -7.23
C PHE A 64 2.10 6.30 -7.10
N GLY A 65 2.28 5.55 -8.19
CA GLY A 65 2.39 4.09 -8.15
C GLY A 65 3.61 3.59 -7.38
N ILE A 66 4.79 4.18 -7.62
CA ILE A 66 6.00 3.87 -6.84
C ILE A 66 5.78 4.19 -5.37
N PHE A 67 5.19 5.35 -5.06
CA PHE A 67 4.90 5.72 -3.68
C PHE A 67 3.97 4.71 -3.01
N ALA A 68 2.92 4.26 -3.72
CA ALA A 68 2.01 3.22 -3.26
C ALA A 68 2.73 1.91 -2.93
N PHE A 69 3.63 1.50 -3.82
CA PHE A 69 4.41 0.29 -3.67
C PHE A 69 5.34 0.37 -2.45
N VAL A 70 6.09 1.45 -2.28
CA VAL A 70 6.97 1.66 -1.12
C VAL A 70 6.19 1.64 0.19
N LEU A 71 4.99 2.23 0.19
CA LEU A 71 4.13 2.28 1.37
C LEU A 71 3.57 0.88 1.72
N SER A 72 3.17 0.10 0.71
CA SER A 72 2.79 -1.31 0.86
C SER A 72 3.92 -2.16 1.42
N VAL A 73 5.13 -2.04 0.87
CA VAL A 73 6.32 -2.77 1.36
C VAL A 73 6.62 -2.39 2.80
N SER A 74 6.54 -1.11 3.15
CA SER A 74 6.75 -0.63 4.52
C SER A 74 5.71 -1.18 5.49
N ALA A 75 4.43 -1.24 5.09
CA ALA A 75 3.36 -1.85 5.86
C ALA A 75 3.57 -3.35 6.06
N LEU A 76 4.03 -4.06 5.02
CA LEU A 76 4.38 -5.47 5.08
C LEU A 76 5.54 -5.74 6.04
N VAL A 77 6.64 -5.01 5.92
CA VAL A 77 7.81 -5.19 6.79
C VAL A 77 7.44 -4.93 8.25
N THR A 78 6.71 -3.85 8.53
CA THR A 78 6.26 -3.54 9.90
C THR A 78 5.28 -4.58 10.44
N GLY A 79 4.39 -5.11 9.60
CA GLY A 79 3.49 -6.21 9.96
C GLY A 79 4.22 -7.52 10.25
N ILE A 80 5.19 -7.91 9.43
CA ILE A 80 6.03 -9.10 9.66
C ILE A 80 6.81 -8.94 10.97
N LEU A 81 7.39 -7.76 11.23
CA LEU A 81 8.10 -7.48 12.47
C LEU A 81 7.17 -7.55 13.69
N ALA A 82 5.94 -7.05 13.60
CA ALA A 82 4.94 -7.18 14.66
C ALA A 82 4.59 -8.66 14.90
N PHE A 83 4.37 -9.43 13.83
CA PHE A 83 4.07 -10.86 13.93
C PHE A 83 5.22 -11.65 14.55
N ARG A 84 6.48 -11.34 14.17
CA ARG A 84 7.68 -11.94 14.79
C ARG A 84 7.86 -11.56 16.26
N LYS A 85 7.24 -10.48 16.72
CA LYS A 85 7.20 -10.13 18.16
C LYS A 85 6.09 -10.87 18.91
N GLY A 86 5.27 -11.69 18.25
CA GLY A 86 4.18 -12.43 18.89
C GLY A 86 2.88 -11.64 19.04
N GLU A 87 2.74 -10.52 18.33
CA GLU A 87 1.48 -9.79 18.21
C GLU A 87 0.57 -10.49 17.21
N ARG A 88 -0.61 -10.92 17.65
CA ARG A 88 -1.61 -11.59 16.80
C ARG A 88 -2.97 -10.91 16.80
N SER A 89 -3.05 -9.67 17.25
CA SER A 89 -4.28 -8.88 17.32
C SER A 89 -4.98 -8.77 15.95
N TRP A 90 -6.32 -8.79 15.95
CA TRP A 90 -7.14 -8.61 14.75
C TRP A 90 -6.86 -7.27 14.04
N VAL A 91 -6.48 -6.23 14.79
CA VAL A 91 -6.13 -4.90 14.27
C VAL A 91 -4.87 -4.93 13.40
N MET A 92 -3.91 -5.82 13.71
CA MET A 92 -2.74 -6.01 12.87
C MET A 92 -3.16 -6.57 11.50
N TRP A 93 -4.09 -7.53 11.48
CA TRP A 93 -4.60 -8.13 10.26
C TRP A 93 -5.36 -7.13 9.37
N LEU A 94 -6.08 -6.17 9.97
CA LEU A 94 -6.70 -5.07 9.24
C LEU A 94 -5.69 -4.23 8.44
N GLY A 95 -4.48 -4.03 8.94
CA GLY A 95 -3.43 -3.34 8.18
C GLY A 95 -2.70 -4.27 7.21
N PHE A 96 -2.47 -5.51 7.64
CA PHE A 96 -1.61 -6.46 6.94
C PHE A 96 -2.27 -7.04 5.67
N ILE A 97 -3.55 -7.42 5.75
CA ILE A 97 -4.27 -8.01 4.61
C ILE A 97 -4.35 -7.01 3.44
N PRO A 98 -4.79 -5.75 3.64
CA PRO A 98 -4.78 -4.77 2.57
C PRO A 98 -3.39 -4.50 1.99
N ALA A 99 -2.37 -4.41 2.85
CA ALA A 99 -1.00 -4.19 2.39
C ALA A 99 -0.51 -5.32 1.47
N ILE A 100 -0.85 -6.58 1.77
CA ILE A 100 -0.57 -7.73 0.91
C ILE A 100 -1.32 -7.62 -0.42
N LEU A 101 -2.64 -7.36 -0.38
CA LEU A 101 -3.47 -7.31 -1.57
C LEU A 101 -3.01 -6.20 -2.52
N ILE A 102 -2.73 -5.01 -1.98
CA ILE A 102 -2.25 -3.87 -2.75
C ILE A 102 -0.83 -4.11 -3.25
N GLY A 103 0.04 -4.69 -2.44
CA GLY A 103 1.39 -5.07 -2.86
C GLY A 103 1.36 -6.06 -4.02
N ALA A 104 0.54 -7.11 -3.91
CA ALA A 104 0.34 -8.09 -4.96
C ALA A 104 -0.23 -7.46 -6.23
N PHE A 105 -1.22 -6.57 -6.11
CA PHE A 105 -1.77 -5.82 -7.24
C PHE A 105 -0.68 -5.04 -8.00
N TRP A 106 0.18 -4.30 -7.30
CA TRP A 106 1.28 -3.57 -7.93
C TRP A 106 2.32 -4.48 -8.56
N ILE A 107 2.65 -5.60 -7.91
CA ILE A 107 3.55 -6.60 -8.49
C ILE A 107 2.97 -7.16 -9.79
N PHE A 108 1.70 -7.55 -9.80
CA PHE A 108 1.04 -8.05 -11.01
C PHE A 108 0.95 -7.00 -12.11
N MET A 109 0.70 -5.73 -11.78
CA MET A 109 0.74 -4.63 -12.75
C MET A 109 2.12 -4.48 -13.39
N ILE A 110 3.19 -4.45 -12.58
CA ILE A 110 4.57 -4.31 -13.07
C ILE A 110 4.94 -5.52 -13.94
N VAL A 111 4.66 -6.73 -13.47
CA VAL A 111 4.91 -7.96 -14.24
C VAL A 111 4.08 -7.96 -15.53
N GLY A 112 2.83 -7.52 -15.49
CA GLY A 112 1.97 -7.39 -16.66
C GLY A 112 2.57 -6.47 -17.71
N GLU A 113 3.06 -5.30 -17.30
CA GLU A 113 3.75 -4.35 -18.20
C GLU A 113 5.01 -4.96 -18.83
N PHE A 114 5.78 -5.76 -18.08
CA PHE A 114 6.98 -6.42 -18.61
C PHE A 114 6.65 -7.57 -19.57
N VAL A 115 5.57 -8.31 -19.34
CA VAL A 115 5.17 -9.46 -20.18
C VAL A 115 4.39 -8.99 -21.42
N PHE A 116 3.56 -7.95 -21.28
CA PHE A 116 2.74 -7.38 -22.34
C PHE A 116 2.92 -5.85 -22.36
N PRO A 117 4.03 -5.33 -22.92
CA PRO A 117 4.24 -3.90 -23.00
C PRO A 117 3.22 -3.24 -23.93
N HIS A 118 2.70 -2.08 -23.52
CA HIS A 118 1.68 -1.30 -24.25
C HIS A 118 2.15 0.13 -24.55
#